data_AF-A0A4S4BJD7-F1
#
_entry.id   AF-A0A4S4BJD7-F1
#
_cell.length_a   1.000
_cell.length_b   1.000
_cell.length_c   1.000
_cell.angle_alpha   90.00
_cell.angle_beta   90.00
_cell.angle_gamma   90.00
#
_symmetry.space_group_name_H-M   'P 1'
#
loop_
_entity.id
_entity.type
_entity.pdbx_description
1 polymer ?
#
loop_
_entity_poly.entity_id
_entity_poly.type
_entity_poly.pdbx_seq_one_letter_code
_entity_poly.pdbx_strand_id
1 'polypeptide(L)'
;MNESDDALDIITLIAVLVLFVPIMVYCTIPYLKGDVGGFGIQIEKTALQTEREIVPQPTPFTTSDALLMLLVADNNAPEPKKVRLDMGTPLEIVLDASFMDNRLILLPEAYAAMPVNHSAKLDLYAGPTGLRFWNVHS
;
A
#
# COMPACT_ATOMS: atom_id res chain seq x y z
N MET A 1 7.09 -41.44 63.04
CA MET A 1 6.55 -42.09 61.83
C MET A 1 5.72 -41.13 60.96
N ASN A 2 5.84 -39.80 61.15
CA ASN A 2 5.26 -38.78 60.26
C ASN A 2 6.33 -38.08 59.39
N GLU A 3 7.55 -37.90 59.90
CA GLU A 3 8.60 -37.15 59.16
C GLU A 3 8.99 -37.78 57.82
N SER A 4 8.95 -39.11 57.71
CA SER A 4 9.23 -39.80 56.44
C SER A 4 8.10 -39.66 55.43
N ASP A 5 6.86 -39.52 55.90
CA ASP A 5 5.68 -39.36 55.06
C ASP A 5 5.61 -37.91 54.56
N ASP A 6 5.85 -36.94 55.45
CA ASP A 6 5.96 -35.51 55.11
C ASP A 6 7.10 -35.27 54.10
N ALA A 7 8.23 -35.94 54.25
CA ALA A 7 9.35 -35.83 53.29
C ALA A 7 8.98 -36.40 51.91
N LEU A 8 8.23 -37.50 51.87
CA LEU A 8 7.78 -38.10 50.62
C LEU A 8 6.75 -37.21 49.92
N ASP A 9 5.80 -36.65 50.66
CA ASP A 9 4.82 -35.70 50.12
C ASP A 9 5.49 -34.46 49.51
N ILE A 10 6.51 -33.90 50.17
CA ILE A 10 7.28 -32.77 49.65
C ILE A 10 8.00 -33.14 48.35
N ILE A 11 8.64 -34.31 48.30
CA ILE A 11 9.34 -34.77 47.09
C ILE A 11 8.35 -34.98 45.94
N THR A 12 7.19 -35.55 46.24
CA THR A 12 6.15 -35.81 45.24
C THR A 12 5.57 -34.49 44.71
N LEU A 13 5.35 -33.52 45.59
CA LEU A 13 4.91 -32.17 45.22
C LEU A 13 5.93 -31.47 44.30
N ILE A 14 7.22 -31.56 44.62
CA ILE A 14 8.29 -31.00 43.78
C ILE A 14 8.32 -31.67 42.40
N ALA A 15 8.21 -33.00 42.34
CA ALA A 15 8.20 -33.73 41.06
C ALA A 15 7.01 -33.32 40.16
N VAL A 16 5.83 -33.13 40.76
CA VAL A 16 4.63 -32.64 40.06
C VAL A 16 4.85 -31.22 39.56
N LEU A 17 5.35 -30.30 40.39
CA LEU A 17 5.64 -28.93 39.98
C LEU A 17 6.65 -28.86 38.82
N VAL A 18 7.72 -29.65 38.87
CA VAL A 18 8.74 -29.68 37.81
C VAL A 18 8.17 -30.16 36.47
N LEU A 19 7.17 -31.04 36.49
CA LEU A 19 6.52 -31.53 35.26
C LEU A 19 5.46 -30.56 34.73
N PHE A 20 4.64 -29.97 35.61
CA PHE A 20 3.51 -29.13 35.19
C PHE A 20 3.88 -27.67 34.89
N VAL A 21 4.88 -27.10 35.56
CA VAL A 21 5.33 -25.72 35.32
C VAL A 21 5.78 -25.49 33.86
N PRO A 22 6.65 -26.32 33.25
CA PRO A 22 7.07 -26.09 31.85
C PRO A 22 5.90 -26.26 30.86
N ILE A 23 4.96 -27.16 31.13
CA ILE A 23 3.74 -27.32 30.32
C ILE A 23 2.86 -26.06 30.41
N MET A 24 2.65 -25.54 31.63
CA MET A 24 1.91 -24.29 31.84
C MET A 24 2.57 -23.11 31.15
N VAL A 25 3.90 -22.98 31.22
CA VAL A 25 4.65 -21.93 30.51
C VAL A 25 4.50 -22.09 29.01
N TYR A 26 4.67 -23.30 28.47
CA TYR A 26 4.50 -23.56 27.03
C TYR A 26 3.10 -23.19 26.53
N CYS A 27 2.05 -23.58 27.27
CA CYS A 27 0.67 -23.29 26.93
C CYS A 27 0.29 -21.82 27.14
N THR A 28 0.97 -21.08 28.02
CA THR A 28 0.73 -19.64 28.24
C THR A 28 1.50 -18.74 27.27
N ILE A 29 2.59 -19.22 26.66
CA ILE A 29 3.33 -18.47 25.63
C ILE A 29 2.43 -17.96 24.49
N PRO A 30 1.52 -18.74 23.86
CA PRO A 30 0.64 -18.19 22.81
C PRO A 30 -0.33 -17.13 23.35
N TYR A 31 -0.85 -17.30 24.57
CA TYR A 31 -1.72 -16.30 25.21
C TYR A 31 -0.98 -15.01 25.57
N LEU A 32 0.28 -15.10 26.01
CA LEU A 32 1.12 -13.96 26.37
C LEU A 32 1.76 -13.28 25.13
N LYS A 33 2.09 -14.05 24.09
CA LYS A 33 2.56 -13.52 22.80
C LYS A 33 1.44 -12.98 21.93
N GLY A 34 0.19 -13.24 22.31
CA GLY A 34 -1.00 -12.77 21.65
C GLY A 34 -1.22 -13.47 20.31
N ASP A 35 -2.40 -14.07 20.16
CA ASP A 35 -3.16 -14.04 18.90
C ASP A 35 -3.58 -12.60 18.51
N VAL A 36 -2.78 -11.61 18.92
CA VAL A 36 -2.87 -10.17 18.67
C VAL A 36 -1.44 -9.65 18.45
N GLY A 37 -0.85 -10.00 17.30
CA GLY A 37 0.29 -9.28 16.73
C GLY A 37 1.60 -9.37 17.51
N GLY A 38 2.25 -10.54 17.48
CA GLY A 38 3.65 -10.66 17.87
C GLY A 38 4.58 -9.91 16.90
N PHE A 39 5.38 -8.98 17.43
CA PHE A 39 6.51 -8.36 16.73
C PHE A 39 7.50 -9.43 16.26
N GLY A 40 7.43 -9.81 14.99
CA GLY A 40 8.35 -10.77 14.37
C GLY A 40 7.74 -11.65 13.29
N ILE A 41 6.42 -11.71 13.21
CA ILE A 41 5.74 -12.24 12.03
C ILE A 41 5.59 -11.06 11.08
N GLN A 42 6.04 -11.18 9.82
CA GLN A 42 5.63 -10.24 8.78
C GLN A 42 4.10 -10.24 8.80
N ILE A 43 3.51 -9.16 9.30
CA ILE A 43 2.10 -8.87 9.11
C ILE A 43 2.00 -8.55 7.62
N GLU A 44 1.96 -9.59 6.77
CA GLU A 44 1.15 -9.49 5.57
C GLU A 44 -0.19 -8.99 6.07
N LYS A 45 -0.61 -7.84 5.57
CA LYS A 45 -1.87 -7.18 5.92
C LYS A 45 -3.04 -8.06 5.49
N THR A 46 -3.22 -9.22 6.09
CA THR A 46 -4.44 -10.01 6.04
C THR A 46 -5.35 -9.43 7.12
N ALA A 47 -5.89 -8.25 6.83
CA ALA A 47 -7.17 -7.89 7.41
C ALA A 47 -8.09 -9.10 7.16
N LEU A 48 -8.67 -9.66 8.22
CA LEU A 48 -9.76 -10.62 8.06
C LEU A 48 -10.74 -10.00 7.08
N GLN A 49 -11.01 -10.68 5.97
CA GLN A 49 -12.04 -10.29 5.01
C GLN A 49 -13.37 -10.35 5.76
N THR A 50 -13.71 -9.28 6.46
CA THR A 50 -15.04 -9.06 6.96
C THR A 50 -15.97 -9.12 5.76
N GLU A 51 -17.02 -9.94 5.80
CA GLU A 51 -18.05 -10.08 4.74
C GLU A 51 -18.79 -8.76 4.40
N ARG A 52 -18.36 -7.64 4.98
CA ARG A 52 -18.84 -6.28 4.77
C ARG A 52 -17.70 -5.29 4.47
N GLU A 53 -16.55 -5.75 4.03
CA GLU A 53 -15.55 -4.86 3.46
C GLU A 53 -16.17 -4.29 2.19
N ILE A 54 -16.62 -3.03 2.28
CA ILE A 54 -17.00 -2.23 1.11
C ILE A 54 -15.73 -2.18 0.29
N VAL A 55 -15.60 -3.07 -0.70
CA VAL A 55 -14.50 -3.00 -1.67
C VAL A 55 -14.68 -1.65 -2.33
N PRO A 56 -13.81 -0.66 -2.06
CA PRO A 56 -13.96 0.65 -2.67
C PRO A 56 -13.89 0.42 -4.17
N GLN A 57 -14.97 0.75 -4.87
CA GLN A 57 -14.94 0.70 -6.32
C GLN A 57 -13.85 1.66 -6.78
N PRO A 58 -12.96 1.24 -7.69
CA PRO A 58 -11.94 2.14 -8.20
C PRO A 58 -12.63 3.36 -8.78
N THR A 59 -12.22 4.55 -8.31
CA THR A 59 -12.78 5.80 -8.82
C THR A 59 -12.49 5.88 -10.31
N PRO A 60 -13.50 6.11 -11.17
CA PRO A 60 -13.28 6.21 -12.60
C PRO A 60 -12.37 7.42 -12.86
N PHE A 61 -11.25 7.18 -13.54
CA PHE A 61 -10.34 8.23 -13.96
C PHE A 61 -10.86 8.85 -15.26
N THR A 62 -10.89 10.18 -15.32
CA THR A 62 -11.44 10.94 -16.45
C THR A 62 -10.40 11.89 -17.03
N THR A 63 -10.67 12.41 -18.23
CA THR A 63 -9.82 13.45 -18.85
C THR A 63 -9.70 14.71 -18.01
N SER A 64 -10.74 15.04 -17.23
CA SER A 64 -10.72 16.14 -16.28
C SER A 64 -9.73 15.91 -15.13
N ASP A 65 -9.57 14.66 -14.68
CA ASP A 65 -8.57 14.29 -13.68
C ASP A 65 -7.15 14.41 -14.24
N ALA A 66 -6.94 14.00 -15.50
CA ALA A 66 -5.66 14.18 -16.19
C ALA A 66 -5.26 15.66 -16.33
N LEU A 67 -6.22 16.54 -16.64
CA LEU A 67 -6.00 17.99 -16.69
C LEU A 67 -5.71 18.57 -15.31
N LEU A 68 -6.41 18.09 -14.28
CA LEU A 68 -6.15 18.50 -12.90
C LEU A 68 -4.73 18.12 -12.47
N MET A 69 -4.23 16.94 -12.87
CA MET A 69 -2.84 16.55 -12.62
C MET A 69 -1.85 17.55 -13.26
N LEU A 70 -2.09 17.97 -14.51
CA LEU A 70 -1.25 18.95 -15.19
C LEU A 70 -1.33 20.34 -14.55
N LEU A 71 -2.48 20.71 -13.99
CA LEU A 71 -2.69 21.97 -13.27
C LEU A 71 -1.98 21.99 -11.91
N VAL A 72 -1.98 20.87 -11.20
CA VAL A 72 -1.39 20.75 -9.84
C VAL A 72 0.10 20.46 -9.88
N ALA A 73 0.64 19.95 -11.00
CA ALA A 73 2.07 19.66 -11.12
C ALA A 73 2.95 20.85 -10.69
N ASP A 74 4.10 20.58 -10.09
CA ASP A 74 5.03 21.61 -9.68
C ASP A 74 6.47 21.16 -9.97
N ASN A 75 7.46 21.97 -9.57
CA ASN A 75 8.87 21.63 -9.73
C ASN A 75 9.27 20.33 -9.00
N ASN A 76 8.49 19.92 -8.01
CA ASN A 76 8.68 18.72 -7.19
C ASN A 76 7.86 17.52 -7.68
N ALA A 77 7.22 17.61 -8.85
CA ALA A 77 6.47 16.51 -9.42
C ALA A 77 7.36 15.24 -9.51
N PRO A 78 6.84 14.08 -9.04
CA PRO A 78 7.60 12.84 -9.04
C PRO A 78 7.93 12.40 -10.46
N GLU A 79 9.05 11.69 -10.63
CA GLU A 79 9.38 11.07 -11.91
C GLU A 79 8.33 10.01 -12.30
N PRO A 80 7.99 9.87 -13.59
CA PRO A 80 8.53 10.60 -14.73
C PRO A 80 7.90 11.99 -14.91
N LYS A 81 8.74 13.03 -15.07
CA LYS A 81 8.34 14.41 -15.41
C LYS A 81 7.88 14.55 -16.88
N LYS A 82 7.17 13.55 -17.39
CA LYS A 82 6.69 13.47 -18.78
C LYS A 82 5.32 12.82 -18.79
N VAL A 83 4.38 13.48 -19.44
CA VAL A 83 3.00 13.02 -19.61
C VAL A 83 2.72 12.92 -21.10
N ARG A 84 2.24 11.77 -21.56
CA ARG A 84 1.76 11.55 -22.91
C ARG A 84 0.25 11.43 -22.89
N LEU A 85 -0.40 12.18 -23.76
CA LEU A 85 -1.83 12.18 -23.97
C LEU A 85 -2.10 11.49 -25.29
N ASP A 86 -2.66 10.28 -25.24
CA ASP A 86 -2.97 9.45 -26.40
C ASP A 86 -4.49 9.25 -26.51
N MET A 87 -5.19 10.37 -26.67
CA MET A 87 -6.67 10.47 -26.61
C MET A 87 -7.23 11.12 -27.89
N GLY A 88 -6.62 10.86 -29.04
CA GLY A 88 -7.01 11.38 -30.35
C GLY A 88 -5.83 11.99 -31.10
N THR A 89 -5.24 13.04 -30.52
CA THR A 89 -4.02 13.67 -31.03
C THR A 89 -2.89 13.42 -30.02
N PRO A 90 -1.85 12.65 -30.38
CA PRO A 90 -0.79 12.33 -29.45
C PRO A 90 -0.01 13.60 -29.09
N LEU A 91 -0.08 13.99 -27.82
CA LEU A 91 0.62 15.16 -27.29
C LEU A 91 1.52 14.72 -26.14
N GLU A 92 2.81 15.05 -26.21
CA GLU A 92 3.77 14.79 -25.15
C GLU A 92 4.13 16.10 -24.46
N ILE A 93 3.93 16.14 -23.14
CA ILE A 93 4.18 17.30 -22.28
C ILE A 93 5.29 16.92 -21.31
N VAL A 94 6.37 17.69 -21.33
CA VAL A 94 7.47 17.54 -20.38
C VAL A 94 7.26 18.54 -19.24
N LEU A 95 7.21 18.05 -18.00
CA LEU A 95 7.04 18.84 -16.78
C LEU A 95 8.40 19.43 -16.35
N ASP A 96 8.96 20.31 -17.17
CA ASP A 96 10.18 21.04 -16.90
C ASP A 96 9.92 22.51 -16.53
N ALA A 97 10.98 23.28 -16.30
CA ALA A 97 10.85 24.71 -15.98
C ALA A 97 10.11 25.49 -17.08
N SER A 98 10.28 25.10 -18.35
CA SER A 98 9.61 25.77 -19.47
C SER A 98 8.10 25.55 -19.45
N PHE A 99 7.65 24.36 -19.02
CA PHE A 99 6.23 24.09 -18.80
C PHE A 99 5.66 24.95 -17.68
N MET A 100 6.40 25.11 -16.58
CA MET A 100 5.95 25.91 -15.43
C MET A 100 5.83 27.40 -15.80
N ASP A 101 6.78 27.93 -16.56
CA ASP A 101 6.78 29.32 -17.01
C ASP A 101 5.67 29.59 -18.05
N ASN A 102 5.32 28.60 -18.88
CA ASN A 102 4.33 28.72 -19.96
C ASN A 102 3.00 28.00 -19.68
N ARG A 103 2.72 27.68 -18.42
CA ARG A 103 1.54 26.90 -18.02
C ARG A 103 0.21 27.47 -18.55
N LEU A 104 0.08 28.80 -18.60
CA LEU A 104 -1.13 29.47 -19.10
C LEU A 104 -1.40 29.21 -20.59
N ILE A 105 -0.38 28.87 -21.37
CA ILE A 105 -0.49 28.60 -22.81
C ILE A 105 -0.64 27.10 -23.05
N LEU A 106 0.13 26.28 -22.34
CA LEU A 106 0.19 24.83 -22.54
C LEU A 106 -1.03 24.08 -21.98
N LEU A 107 -1.67 24.59 -20.93
CA LEU A 107 -2.90 23.96 -20.39
C LEU A 107 -4.07 24.02 -21.38
N PRO A 108 -4.38 25.16 -22.02
CA PRO A 108 -5.38 25.20 -23.10
C PRO A 108 -5.09 24.26 -24.27
N GLU A 109 -3.81 24.10 -24.64
CA GLU A 109 -3.41 23.17 -25.70
C GLU A 109 -3.66 21.71 -25.28
N ALA A 110 -3.30 21.35 -24.05
CA ALA A 110 -3.59 20.04 -23.48
C ALA A 110 -5.10 19.78 -23.38
N TYR A 111 -5.89 20.79 -23.01
CA TYR A 111 -7.35 20.72 -22.97
C TYR A 111 -7.93 20.48 -24.37
N ALA A 112 -7.42 21.17 -25.40
CA ALA A 112 -7.88 21.01 -26.77
C ALA A 112 -7.53 19.64 -27.36
N ALA A 113 -6.45 19.01 -26.90
CA ALA A 113 -6.04 17.68 -27.34
C ALA A 113 -6.84 16.53 -26.70
N MET A 114 -7.67 16.80 -25.68
CA MET A 114 -8.45 15.78 -24.96
C MET A 114 -9.96 15.89 -25.23
N PRO A 115 -10.68 14.76 -25.33
CA PRO A 115 -12.13 14.75 -25.32
C PRO A 115 -12.67 15.12 -23.92
N VAL A 116 -13.75 15.91 -23.89
CA VAL A 116 -14.32 16.45 -22.64
C VAL A 116 -15.01 15.34 -21.83
N ASN A 117 -14.66 15.21 -20.54
CA ASN A 117 -15.26 14.28 -19.58
C ASN A 117 -15.34 12.82 -20.07
N HIS A 118 -14.30 12.36 -20.76
CA HIS A 118 -14.24 11.00 -21.26
C HIS A 118 -13.55 10.10 -20.24
N SER A 119 -13.97 8.83 -20.18
CA SER A 119 -13.24 7.81 -19.41
C SER A 119 -11.83 7.70 -19.94
N ALA A 120 -10.86 7.73 -19.04
CA ALA A 120 -9.45 7.66 -19.34
C ALA A 120 -8.76 6.66 -18.40
N LYS A 121 -7.58 6.21 -18.77
CA LYS A 121 -6.69 5.38 -17.98
C LYS A 121 -5.32 6.01 -17.93
N LEU A 122 -4.71 5.93 -16.76
CA LEU A 122 -3.36 6.43 -16.50
C LEU A 122 -2.45 5.25 -16.24
N ASP A 123 -1.54 4.97 -17.17
CA ASP A 123 -0.55 3.92 -17.02
C ASP A 123 0.86 4.49 -16.99
N LEU A 124 1.72 3.92 -16.16
CA LEU A 124 3.15 4.20 -16.22
C LEU A 124 3.78 3.39 -17.34
N TYR A 125 4.20 4.05 -18.42
CA TYR A 125 5.01 3.39 -19.44
C TYR A 125 6.47 3.35 -19.00
N ALA A 126 7.07 2.17 -19.00
CA ALA A 126 8.50 1.95 -18.78
C ALA A 126 9.10 1.20 -19.98
N GLY A 127 9.78 1.94 -20.85
CA GLY A 127 10.38 1.40 -22.08
C GLY A 127 11.74 0.73 -21.87
N PRO A 128 12.17 -0.12 -22.82
CA PRO A 128 13.43 -0.88 -22.74
C PRO A 128 14.70 -0.03 -22.68
N THR A 129 14.62 1.24 -23.10
CA THR A 129 15.73 2.21 -23.08
C THR A 129 15.74 3.10 -21.84
N GLY A 130 14.92 2.79 -20.82
CA GLY A 130 14.78 3.62 -19.61
C GLY A 130 13.86 4.84 -19.79
N LEU A 131 13.23 4.99 -20.95
CA LEU A 131 12.20 6.00 -21.17
C LEU A 131 11.00 5.72 -20.25
N ARG A 132 10.63 6.71 -19.44
CA ARG A 132 9.47 6.65 -18.55
C ARG A 132 8.58 7.85 -18.81
N PHE A 133 7.28 7.62 -18.93
CA PHE A 133 6.26 8.67 -19.03
C PHE A 133 4.92 8.14 -18.50
N TRP A 134 4.10 9.06 -18.00
CA TRP A 134 2.71 8.80 -17.66
C TRP A 134 1.88 8.82 -18.94
N ASN A 135 1.22 7.71 -19.28
CA ASN A 135 0.41 7.58 -20.49
C ASN A 135 -1.08 7.67 -20.16
N VAL A 136 -1.74 8.72 -20.66
CA VAL A 136 -3.18 8.91 -20.56
C VAL A 136 -3.83 8.46 -21.86
N HIS A 137 -4.64 7.40 -21.82
CA HIS A 137 -5.31 6.82 -22.98
C HIS A 137 -6.73 6.37 -22.62
N SER A 138 -7.55 5.99 -23.61
CA SER A 138 -8.95 5.58 -23.41
C SER A 138 -9.08 4.09 -23.08
#